data_AF-A0A925SSV1-F1
#
_entry.id   AF-A0A925SSV1-F1
#
_cell.length_a   1.000
_cell.length_b   1.000
_cell.length_c   1.000
_cell.angle_alpha   90.00
_cell.angle_beta   90.00
_cell.angle_gamma   90.00
#
_symmetry.space_group_name_H-M   'P 1'
#
loop_
_entity.id
_entity.type
_entity.pdbx_description
1 polymer ?
#
loop_
_entity_poly.entity_id
_entity_poly.type
_entity_poly.pdbx_seq_one_letter_code
_entity_poly.pdbx_strand_id
1 'polypeptide(L)' 'MKKLLSWGAIGLLTSALLDPVIYSMLDLPIPWFRDLLMLAGGVGCFYLLIRFRDEF' A
#
# COMPACT_ATOMS: atom_id res chain seq x y z
N MET A 1 1.13 -3.74 -18.40
CA MET A 1 0.45 -3.98 -17.10
C MET A 1 1.31 -3.71 -15.86
N LYS A 2 2.64 -3.91 -15.90
CA LYS A 2 3.55 -3.70 -14.75
C LYS A 2 3.50 -2.28 -14.14
N LYS A 3 3.30 -1.22 -14.93
CA LYS A 3 3.17 0.17 -14.43
C LYS A 3 1.98 0.37 -13.48
N LEU A 4 0.83 -0.22 -13.80
CA LEU A 4 -0.40 -0.05 -13.02
C LEU A 4 -0.30 -0.79 -11.68
N LEU A 5 0.30 -1.98 -11.69
CA LEU A 5 0.62 -2.75 -10.48
C LEU A 5 1.68 -2.03 -9.61
N SER A 6 2.67 -1.38 -10.23
CA SER A 6 3.69 -0.60 -9.53
C SER A 6 3.12 0.67 -8.89
N TRP A 7 2.22 1.37 -9.57
CA TRP A 7 1.50 2.51 -9.01
C TRP A 7 0.59 2.08 -7.85
N GLY A 8 -0.12 0.95 -8.00
CA GLY A 8 -0.93 0.39 -6.92
C GLY A 8 -0.10 -0.01 -5.70
N ALA A 9 1.02 -0.70 -5.90
CA ALA A 9 1.92 -1.11 -4.81
C ALA A 9 2.48 0.10 -4.06
N ILE A 10 3.02 1.09 -4.78
CA ILE A 10 3.60 2.29 -4.17
C ILE A 10 2.52 3.09 -3.46
N GLY A 11 1.39 3.38 -4.12
CA GLY A 11 0.30 4.17 -3.56
C GLY A 11 -0.27 3.57 -2.28
N LEU A 12 -0.58 2.27 -2.29
CA LEU A 12 -1.14 1.58 -1.12
C LEU A 12 -0.14 1.52 0.04
N LEU A 13 1.14 1.26 -0.23
CA LEU A 13 2.19 1.27 0.80
C LEU A 13 2.43 2.67 1.37
N THR A 14 2.44 3.70 0.53
CA THR A 14 2.60 5.08 0.98
C THR A 14 1.41 5.52 1.83
N SER A 15 0.17 5.22 1.42
CA SER A 15 -1.01 5.57 2.22
C SER A 15 -1.03 4.83 3.55
N ALA A 16 -0.71 3.53 3.57
CA ALA A 16 -0.63 2.76 4.81
C ALA A 16 0.39 3.33 5.83
N LEU A 17 1.44 3.99 5.36
CA LEU A 17 2.45 4.63 6.23
C LEU A 17 2.08 6.07 6.59
N LEU A 18 1.54 6.83 5.63
CA LEU A 18 1.29 8.27 5.78
C LEU A 18 -0.01 8.56 6.52
N ASP A 19 -1.04 7.73 6.34
CA ASP A 19 -2.33 7.88 7.01
C ASP A 19 -2.23 7.91 8.55
N PRO A 20 -1.56 6.95 9.23
CA PRO A 20 -1.43 7.01 10.69
C PRO A 20 -0.67 8.26 11.16
N VAL A 21 0.30 8.74 10.37
CA VAL A 21 1.03 9.98 10.67
C VAL A 21 0.09 11.18 10.57
N ILE A 22 -0.70 11.29 9.51
CA ILE A 22 -1.67 12.39 9.32
C ILE A 22 -2.73 12.38 10.43
N TYR A 23 -3.31 11.22 10.73
CA TYR A 23 -4.33 11.10 11.77
C TYR A 23 -3.76 11.41 13.16
N SER A 24 -2.50 11.05 13.43
CA SER A 24 -1.81 11.43 14.67
C SER A 24 -1.59 12.95 14.78
N MET A 25 -1.32 13.65 13.68
CA MET A 25 -1.19 15.11 13.67
C MET A 25 -2.53 15.84 13.83
N LEU A 26 -3.64 15.19 13.49
CA LEU A 26 -4.99 15.75 13.59
C LEU A 26 -5.70 15.36 14.90
N ASP A 27 -5.03 14.67 15.83
CA ASP A 27 -5.63 14.10 17.06
C ASP A 27 -6.89 13.25 16.79
N LEU A 28 -6.97 12.62 15.61
CA LEU A 28 -8.07 11.77 15.20
C LEU A 28 -7.75 10.29 15.48
N PRO A 29 -8.78 9.46 15.73
CA PRO A 29 -8.58 8.03 15.91
C PRO A 29 -8.02 7.41 14.62
N ILE A 30 -6.87 6.73 14.74
CA ILE A 30 -6.18 6.08 13.63
C ILE A 30 -6.99 4.85 13.19
N PRO A 31 -7.43 4.77 11.92
CA PRO A 31 -8.22 3.64 11.41
C PRO A 31 -7.33 2.45 11.03
N TRP A 32 -6.71 1.82 12.03
CA TRP A 32 -5.74 0.72 11.90
C TRP A 32 -6.17 -0.41 10.96
N PHE A 33 -7.45 -0.77 10.93
CA PHE A 33 -7.95 -1.83 10.05
C PHE A 33 -7.80 -1.46 8.56
N ARG A 34 -8.09 -0.20 8.20
CA ARG A 34 -7.90 0.30 6.83
C ARG A 34 -6.42 0.29 6.48
N ASP A 35 -5.57 0.75 7.38
CA ASP A 35 -4.13 0.86 7.14
C ASP A 35 -3.49 -0.53 6.99
N LEU A 36 -3.93 -1.53 7.78
CA LEU A 36 -3.55 -2.93 7.62
C LEU A 36 -4.00 -3.52 6.27
N LEU A 37 -5.24 -3.24 5.83
CA LEU A 37 -5.72 -3.68 4.52
C LEU A 37 -4.93 -3.03 3.37
N MET A 38 -4.62 -1.74 3.48
CA MET A 38 -3.79 -1.04 2.50
C MET A 38 -2.37 -1.60 2.46
N LEU A 39 -1.75 -1.88 3.62
CA LEU A 39 -0.44 -2.51 3.69
C LEU A 39 -0.47 -3.89 3.03
N ALA A 40 -1.44 -4.73 3.38
CA ALA A 40 -1.59 -6.06 2.79
C ALA A 40 -1.82 -5.99 1.27
N GLY A 41 -2.65 -5.05 0.79
CA GLY A 41 -2.88 -4.82 -0.64
C GLY A 41 -1.62 -4.34 -1.36
N GLY A 42 -0.86 -3.41 -0.78
CA GLY A 42 0.38 -2.90 -1.33
C GLY A 42 1.47 -3.97 -1.41
N VAL A 43 1.65 -4.76 -0.34
CA VAL A 43 2.54 -5.93 -0.32
C VAL A 43 2.08 -6.99 -1.33
N GLY A 44 0.78 -7.23 -1.45
CA GLY A 44 0.22 -8.14 -2.45
C GLY A 44 0.52 -7.71 -3.89
N CYS A 45 0.32 -6.42 -4.22
CA CYS A 45 0.70 -5.87 -5.52
C CYS A 45 2.21 -5.96 -5.77
N PHE A 46 3.03 -5.72 -4.75
CA PHE A 46 4.49 -5.85 -4.82
C PHE A 46 4.93 -7.31 -5.04
N TYR A 47 4.30 -8.26 -4.35
CA TYR A 47 4.55 -9.69 -4.55
C TYR A 47 4.21 -10.13 -5.97
N LEU A 48 3.07 -9.68 -6.51
CA LEU A 48 2.68 -9.98 -7.89
C LEU A 48 3.67 -9.37 -8.90
N LEU A 49 4.20 -8.17 -8.64
CA LEU A 49 5.25 -7.58 -9.48
C LEU A 49 6.51 -8.44 -9.53
N ILE A 50 6.91 -9.02 -8.41
CA ILE A 50 8.07 -9.93 -8.34
C ILE A 50 7.74 -11.26 -9.03
N ARG A 51 6.59 -11.85 -8.73
CA ARG A 51 6.18 -13.17 -9.23
C ARG A 51 5.97 -13.19 -10.75
N PHE A 52 5.43 -12.10 -11.30
CA PHE A 52 5.20 -11.91 -12.74
C PHE A 52 6.28 -11.03 -13.38
N ARG A 53 7.41 -10.82 -12.69
CA ARG A 53 8.54 -10.05 -13.23
C ARG A 53 9.12 -10.75 -14.46
N ASP A 54 9.27 -12.07 -14.36
CA ASP A 54 10.00 -12.92 -15.30
C ASP A 54 9.07 -13.62 -16.32
N GLU A 55 7.75 -13.41 -16.26
CA GLU A 55 6.81 -13.83 -17.31
C GLU A 55 6.85 -12.87 -18.51
N PHE A 56 8.03 -12.77 -19.15
CA PHE A 56 8.26 -12.05 -20.40
C PHE A 56 8.96 -12.95 -21.41
#